data_AF-A0A1G1BXE6-F1
#
_entry.id   AF-A0A1G1BXE6-F1
#
_cell.length_a   1.000
_cell.length_b   1.000
_cell.length_c   1.000
_cell.angle_alpha   90.00
_cell.angle_beta   90.00
_cell.angle_gamma   90.00
#
_symmetry.space_group_name_H-M   'P 1'
#
loop_
_entity.id
_entity.type
_entity.pdbx_description
1 polymer ?
#
loop_
_entity_poly.entity_id
_entity_poly.type
_entity_poly.pdbx_seq_one_letter_code
_entity_poly.pdbx_strand_id
1 'polypeptide(L)'
;MAYNWRQMSAEQRADVLQRRQLAGQPWHGPPHGLESHWYHLSAACYEHVTVIGANPERMATFERELLSGLSQVCEKVSVWCILPNHYHVLVQSRSLPSCR
;
A
#
# COMPACT_ATOMS: atom_id res chain seq x y z
N MET A 1 -1.57 -15.45 -4.47
CA MET A 1 -1.83 -14.78 -3.18
C MET A 1 -0.62 -13.96 -2.78
N ALA A 2 -0.78 -13.02 -1.84
CA ALA A 2 0.35 -12.34 -1.22
C ALA A 2 1.34 -13.39 -0.67
N TYR A 3 2.64 -13.12 -0.76
CA TYR A 3 3.75 -13.98 -0.28
C TYR A 3 4.06 -15.28 -1.04
N ASN A 4 3.33 -15.66 -2.10
CA ASN A 4 3.67 -16.85 -2.91
C ASN A 4 5.14 -16.87 -3.38
N TRP A 5 5.73 -15.70 -3.62
CA TRP A 5 7.15 -15.52 -3.96
C TRP A 5 8.11 -16.25 -3.00
N ARG A 6 7.79 -16.31 -1.70
CA ARG A 6 8.65 -16.96 -0.70
C ARG A 6 8.66 -18.47 -0.79
N GLN A 7 7.56 -19.06 -1.24
CA GLN A 7 7.42 -20.50 -1.45
C GLN A 7 8.02 -20.95 -2.78
N MET A 8 8.40 -20.01 -3.65
CA MET A 8 8.99 -20.32 -4.95
C MET A 8 10.46 -20.72 -4.83
N SER A 9 10.85 -21.71 -5.64
CA SER A 9 12.26 -22.03 -5.90
C SER A 9 12.97 -20.90 -6.63
N ALA A 10 14.29 -20.98 -6.75
CA ALA A 10 15.08 -19.99 -7.49
C ALA A 10 14.65 -19.91 -8.98
N GLU A 11 14.37 -21.06 -9.60
CA GLU A 11 13.92 -21.18 -10.98
C GLU A 11 12.55 -20.53 -11.18
N GLN A 12 11.60 -20.84 -10.30
CA GLN A 12 10.26 -20.25 -10.34
C GLN A 12 10.29 -18.73 -10.18
N ARG A 13 11.19 -18.21 -9.32
CA ARG A 13 11.40 -16.77 -9.15
C ARG A 13 11.98 -16.14 -10.41
N ALA A 14 12.96 -16.77 -11.05
CA ALA A 14 13.54 -16.30 -12.31
C ALA A 14 12.47 -16.22 -13.42
N ASP A 15 11.66 -17.26 -13.58
CA ASP A 15 10.57 -17.29 -14.58
C ASP A 15 9.51 -16.21 -14.34
N VAL A 16 9.15 -15.97 -13.07
CA VAL A 16 8.19 -14.91 -12.71
C VAL A 16 8.77 -13.52 -12.99
N LEU A 17 10.05 -13.29 -12.69
CA LEU A 17 10.71 -12.01 -12.99
C LEU A 17 10.81 -11.78 -14.50
N GLN A 18 11.22 -12.78 -15.26
CA GLN A 18 11.31 -12.67 -16.72
C GLN A 18 9.95 -12.31 -17.32
N ARG A 19 8.87 -12.98 -16.90
CA ARG A 19 7.50 -12.64 -17.35
C ARG A 19 7.09 -11.22 -16.96
N ARG A 20 7.43 -10.73 -15.76
CA ARG A 20 7.11 -9.36 -15.32
C ARG A 20 7.86 -8.31 -16.12
N GLN A 21 9.14 -8.55 -16.40
CA GLN A 21 9.97 -7.66 -17.22
C GLN A 21 9.41 -7.55 -18.64
N LEU A 22 9.03 -8.68 -19.24
CA LEU A 22 8.40 -8.73 -20.57
C LEU A 22 7.04 -8.01 -20.60
N ALA A 23 6.32 -7.96 -19.48
CA ALA A 23 5.01 -7.33 -19.39
C ALA A 23 5.04 -5.79 -19.33
N GLY A 24 6.23 -5.16 -19.20
CA GLY A 24 6.39 -3.70 -19.30
C GLY A 24 5.68 -2.88 -18.22
N GLN A 25 5.31 -3.48 -17.08
CA GLN A 25 4.63 -2.79 -15.98
C GLN A 25 5.64 -2.03 -15.11
N PRO A 26 5.27 -0.87 -14.53
CA PRO A 26 6.11 -0.17 -13.55
C PRO A 26 6.48 -1.12 -12.41
N TRP A 27 7.77 -1.19 -12.06
CA TRP A 27 8.23 -2.18 -11.09
C TRP A 27 7.68 -1.90 -9.68
N HIS A 28 7.53 -0.61 -9.34
CA HIS A 28 7.14 -0.14 -8.00
C HIS A 28 6.31 1.16 -8.03
N GLY A 29 5.92 1.64 -9.21
CA GLY A 29 5.19 2.90 -9.35
C GLY A 29 3.68 2.68 -9.21
N PRO A 30 2.95 3.51 -8.45
CA PRO A 30 1.51 3.46 -8.46
C PRO A 30 1.00 3.78 -9.87
N PRO A 31 0.01 3.05 -10.40
CA PRO A 31 -0.63 3.44 -11.64
C PRO A 31 -1.21 4.85 -11.46
N HIS A 32 -0.68 5.82 -12.20
CA HIS A 32 -1.18 7.19 -12.19
C HIS A 32 -2.49 7.23 -12.99
N GLY A 33 -3.61 7.47 -12.31
CA GLY A 33 -4.92 7.67 -12.95
C GLY A 33 -5.04 9.03 -13.65
N LEU A 34 -6.18 9.25 -14.30
CA LEU A 34 -6.51 10.48 -15.05
C LEU A 34 -6.63 11.73 -14.15
N GLU A 35 -6.90 11.55 -12.85
CA GLU A 35 -6.93 12.65 -11.86
C GLU A 35 -5.64 12.64 -11.03
N SER A 36 -4.72 13.53 -11.38
CA SER A 36 -3.33 13.61 -10.91
C SER A 36 -3.11 13.89 -9.42
N HIS A 37 -4.15 13.78 -8.59
CA HIS A 37 -4.12 14.22 -7.20
C HIS A 37 -4.69 13.23 -6.20
N TRP A 38 -5.52 12.26 -6.59
CA TRP A 38 -6.12 11.31 -5.67
C TRP A 38 -5.39 9.97 -5.67
N TYR A 39 -5.05 9.48 -4.48
CA TYR A 39 -4.32 8.24 -4.29
C TYR A 39 -5.01 7.36 -3.25
N HIS A 40 -5.19 6.10 -3.60
CA HIS A 40 -5.59 5.05 -2.67
C HIS A 40 -4.33 4.43 -2.05
N LEU A 41 -4.10 4.74 -0.78
CA LEU A 41 -3.02 4.16 0.00
C LEU A 41 -3.55 2.93 0.74
N SER A 42 -2.82 1.82 0.63
CA SER A 42 -3.10 0.61 1.39
C SER A 42 -1.80 -0.10 1.75
N ALA A 43 -1.77 -0.65 2.96
CA ALA A 43 -0.73 -1.57 3.39
C ALA A 43 -1.33 -2.61 4.34
N ALA A 44 -0.72 -3.78 4.35
CA ALA A 44 -1.05 -4.86 5.27
C ALA A 44 0.13 -5.13 6.21
N CYS A 45 -0.18 -5.59 7.42
CA CYS A 45 0.79 -6.19 8.32
C CYS A 45 1.48 -7.37 7.61
N TYR A 46 2.74 -7.59 7.94
CA TYR A 46 3.49 -8.72 7.42
C TYR A 46 2.71 -10.04 7.67
N GLU A 47 2.59 -10.89 6.64
CA GLU A 47 1.77 -12.12 6.67
C GLU A 47 0.28 -11.91 6.99
N HIS A 48 -0.23 -10.68 6.88
CA HIS A 48 -1.59 -10.31 7.26
C HIS A 48 -1.93 -10.66 8.73
N VAL A 49 -0.94 -10.67 9.63
CA VAL A 49 -1.19 -10.87 11.06
C VAL A 49 -1.95 -9.67 11.65
N THR A 50 -2.78 -9.92 12.67
CA THR A 50 -3.71 -8.93 13.23
C THR A 50 -3.07 -8.02 14.28
N VAL A 51 -1.91 -7.43 13.96
CA VAL A 51 -1.15 -6.58 14.91
C VAL A 51 -1.89 -5.29 15.24
N ILE A 52 -2.56 -4.69 14.26
CA ILE A 52 -3.38 -3.49 14.46
C ILE A 52 -4.59 -3.83 15.34
N GLY A 53 -5.25 -4.95 15.05
CA GLY A 53 -6.42 -5.45 15.76
C GLY A 53 -6.14 -6.25 17.03
N ALA A 54 -4.97 -6.09 17.65
CA ALA A 54 -4.63 -6.79 18.89
C ALA A 54 -5.66 -6.50 20.01
N ASN A 55 -6.16 -5.27 20.06
CA ASN A 55 -7.28 -4.83 20.90
C ASN A 55 -7.81 -3.47 20.39
N PRO A 56 -8.98 -2.99 20.86
CA PRO A 56 -9.56 -1.73 20.42
C PRO A 56 -8.67 -0.50 20.67
N GLU A 57 -7.94 -0.47 21.79
CA GLU A 57 -7.03 0.63 22.12
C GLU A 57 -5.87 0.74 21.11
N ARG A 58 -5.33 -0.39 20.66
CA ARG A 58 -4.30 -0.44 19.62
C ARG A 58 -4.83 0.03 18.28
N MET A 59 -6.05 -0.36 17.90
CA MET A 59 -6.67 0.13 16.66
C MET A 59 -6.88 1.64 16.70
N ALA A 60 -7.41 2.18 17.80
CA ALA A 60 -7.60 3.61 17.97
C ALA A 60 -6.28 4.39 17.96
N THR A 61 -5.23 3.82 18.56
CA THR A 61 -3.89 4.42 18.57
C THR A 61 -3.28 4.44 17.18
N PHE A 62 -3.34 3.32 16.46
CA PHE A 62 -2.89 3.23 15.08
C PHE A 62 -3.63 4.21 14.16
N GLU A 63 -4.95 4.31 14.30
CA GLU A 63 -5.77 5.27 13.55
C GLU A 63 -5.29 6.71 13.76
N ARG A 64 -5.14 7.14 15.02
CA ARG A 64 -4.67 8.50 15.33
C ARG A 64 -3.27 8.77 14.77
N GLU A 65 -2.35 7.84 14.93
CA GLU A 65 -0.97 7.97 14.44
C GLU A 65 -0.91 8.03 12.91
N LEU A 66 -1.67 7.16 12.23
CA LEU A 66 -1.77 7.15 10.77
C LEU A 66 -2.31 8.46 10.24
N LEU A 67 -3.45 8.94 10.77
CA LEU A 67 -4.07 10.18 10.32
C LEU A 67 -3.20 11.39 10.63
N SER A 68 -2.55 11.42 11.80
CA SER A 68 -1.60 12.47 12.18
C SER A 68 -0.41 12.53 11.21
N GLY A 69 0.17 11.38 10.85
CA GLY A 69 1.27 11.31 9.89
C GLY A 69 0.85 11.71 8.48
N LEU A 70 -0.28 11.21 7.98
CA LEU A 70 -0.77 11.53 6.65
C LEU A 70 -1.16 13.00 6.51
N SER A 71 -1.78 13.60 7.54
CA SER A 71 -2.19 15.02 7.50
C SER A 71 -1.01 16.00 7.44
N GLN A 72 0.20 15.56 7.78
CA GLN A 72 1.42 16.38 7.68
C GLN A 72 1.99 16.42 6.25
N VAL A 73 1.67 15.44 5.41
CA VAL A 73 2.30 15.25 4.10
C VAL A 73 1.32 15.30 2.93
N CYS A 74 0.07 14.94 3.16
CA CYS A 74 -1.00 14.98 2.16
C CYS A 74 -1.75 16.31 2.24
N GLU A 75 -2.26 16.78 1.11
CA GLU A 75 -3.11 17.98 1.08
C GLU A 75 -4.45 17.73 1.75
N LYS A 76 -4.97 16.51 1.63
CA LYS A 76 -6.24 16.10 2.24
C LYS A 76 -6.27 14.60 2.52
N VAL A 77 -6.82 14.23 3.66
CA VAL A 77 -7.25 12.85 3.96
C VAL A 77 -8.78 12.83 3.90
N SER A 78 -9.37 12.08 2.97
CA SER A 78 -10.82 12.17 2.71
C SER A 78 -11.63 11.07 3.38
N VAL A 79 -11.19 9.82 3.28
CA VAL A 79 -11.84 8.65 3.89
C VAL A 79 -10.79 7.61 4.26
N TRP A 80 -11.05 6.83 5.30
CA TRP A 80 -10.19 5.74 5.72
C TRP A 80 -10.98 4.58 6.32
N CYS A 81 -10.37 3.39 6.31
CA CYS A 81 -10.86 2.20 6.97
C CYS A 81 -9.66 1.48 7.62
N ILE A 82 -9.77 1.20 8.92
CA ILE A 82 -8.77 0.45 9.68
C ILE A 82 -9.30 -0.96 9.94
N LEU A 83 -8.57 -1.96 9.49
CA LEU A 83 -8.85 -3.37 9.72
C LEU A 83 -7.79 -3.98 10.65
N PRO A 84 -8.06 -5.15 11.27
CA PRO A 84 -7.12 -5.77 12.21
C PRO A 84 -5.70 -6.00 11.69
N ASN A 85 -5.53 -6.15 10.37
CA ASN A 85 -4.26 -6.51 9.73
C ASN A 85 -3.89 -5.64 8.53
N HIS A 86 -4.69 -4.63 8.17
CA HIS A 86 -4.39 -3.72 7.07
C HIS A 86 -5.23 -2.44 7.19
N TYR A 87 -4.95 -1.47 6.33
CA TYR A 87 -5.74 -0.25 6.22
C TYR A 87 -5.90 0.19 4.77
N HIS A 88 -6.87 1.08 4.57
CA HIS A 88 -7.09 1.81 3.34
C HIS A 88 -7.31 3.29 3.67
N VAL A 89 -6.65 4.18 2.93
CA VAL A 89 -6.87 5.63 3.03
C VAL A 89 -6.95 6.23 1.64
N LEU A 90 -7.93 7.09 1.40
CA LEU A 90 -7.98 7.95 0.23
C LEU A 90 -7.40 9.31 0.58
N VAL A 91 -6.31 9.68 -0.10
CA VAL A 91 -5.62 10.96 0.13
C VAL A 91 -5.53 11.77 -1.15
N GLN A 92 -5.52 13.09 -0.99
CA GLN A 92 -5.13 14.02 -2.02
C GLN A 92 -3.67 14.44 -1.82
N SER A 93 -2.88 14.44 -2.88
CA SER A 93 -1.51 14.93 -2.90
C SER A 93 -1.27 15.78 -4.14
N ARG A 94 -0.26 16.65 -4.08
CA ARG A 94 0.23 17.38 -5.27
C ARG A 94 0.66 16.38 -6.32
N SER A 95 0.60 16.79 -7.59
CA SER A 95 1.06 15.98 -8.71
C SER A 95 2.44 15.43 -8.41
N LEU A 96 2.53 14.11 -8.21
CA LEU A 96 3.81 13.45 -8.12
C LEU A 96 4.51 13.60 -9.48
N PRO A 97 5.83 13.82 -9.52
CA PRO A 97 6.56 13.76 -10.77
C PRO A 97 6.33 12.39 -11.40
N SER A 98 6.06 12.36 -12.71
CA SER A 98 5.90 11.10 -13.44
C SER A 98 7.16 10.25 -13.25
N CYS A 99 7.02 9.05 -12.68
CA CYS A 99 8.10 8.05 -12.74
C CYS A 99 8.32 7.71 -14.23
N ARG A 100 9.47 8.13 -14.78
CA ARG A 100 9.98 7.66 -16.08
C ARG A 100 10.77 6.38 -15.89
#